data_AF-A0A4C1VMI7-F1
#
_entry.id   AF-A0A4C1VMI7-F1
#
_cell.length_a   1.000
_cell.length_b   1.000
_cell.length_c   1.000
_cell.angle_alpha   90.00
_cell.angle_beta   90.00
_cell.angle_gamma   90.00
#
_symmetry.space_group_name_H-M   'P 1'
#
loop_
_entity.id
_entity.type
_entity.pdbx_description
1 polymer ?
#
loop_
_entity_poly.entity_id
_entity_poly.type
_entity_poly.pdbx_seq_one_letter_code
_entity_poly.pdbx_strand_id
1 'polypeptide(L)'
;MPESYDTAMRRLRSMEKKLSKNDNLKREYCEQINNLLKNGYAEPAPNPSTSERLWYLPHFAVTHPQKKKVRLVFDAAARTNGKCLNDALLTGPDLIRSLLGVLVRFRQGRVAVSADIKEMFLRVKIRKEDRDSLRFLWRNNMNENPQEYRMTSLIFGAASSPCTAIYIKKSQRLRI
;
A
#
# COMPACT_ATOMS: atom_id res chain seq x y z
N MET A 1 8.90 -12.90 17.77
CA MET A 1 8.48 -12.16 16.55
C MET A 1 7.15 -12.73 16.08
N PRO A 2 6.23 -11.93 15.51
CA PRO A 2 4.96 -12.45 15.02
C PRO A 2 5.16 -13.38 13.82
N GLU A 3 4.29 -14.37 13.68
CA GLU A 3 4.36 -15.41 12.64
C GLU A 3 4.31 -14.85 11.21
N SER A 4 3.76 -13.64 11.02
CA SER A 4 3.74 -12.95 9.72
C SER A 4 5.14 -12.55 9.21
N TYR A 5 6.14 -12.44 10.09
CA TYR A 5 7.52 -12.14 9.72
C TYR A 5 8.09 -13.20 8.76
N ASP A 6 7.97 -14.49 9.11
CA ASP A 6 8.53 -15.59 8.32
C ASP A 6 7.83 -15.71 6.95
N THR A 7 6.53 -15.43 6.91
CA THR A 7 5.78 -15.36 5.65
C THR A 7 6.27 -14.20 4.78
N ALA A 8 6.42 -13.00 5.34
CA ALA A 8 6.95 -11.85 4.62
C ALA A 8 8.38 -12.10 4.13
N MET A 9 9.24 -12.70 4.95
CA MET A 9 10.63 -13.03 4.60
C MET A 9 10.73 -14.05 3.47
N ARG A 10 9.92 -15.13 3.50
CA ARG A 10 9.84 -16.09 2.39
C ARG A 10 9.41 -15.42 1.09
N ARG A 11 8.41 -14.53 1.15
CA ARG A 11 7.90 -13.79 -0.01
C ARG A 11 8.93 -12.80 -0.55
N LEU A 12 9.67 -12.12 0.33
CA LEU A 12 10.79 -11.25 -0.04
C LEU A 12 11.87 -12.03 -0.80
N ARG A 13 12.35 -13.15 -0.24
CA ARG A 13 13.36 -14.01 -0.91
C ARG A 13 12.89 -14.50 -2.28
N SER A 14 11.61 -14.89 -2.40
CA SER A 14 11.04 -15.28 -3.69
C SER A 14 11.02 -14.11 -4.68
N MET A 15 10.70 -12.90 -4.22
CA MET A 15 10.70 -11.70 -5.05
C MET A 15 12.12 -11.34 -5.48
N GLU A 16 13.10 -11.41 -4.59
CA GLU A 16 14.52 -11.17 -4.89
C GLU A 16 15.05 -12.10 -5.98
N LYS A 17 14.74 -13.40 -5.92
CA LYS A 17 15.06 -14.37 -6.98
C LYS A 17 14.44 -14.03 -8.33
N LYS A 18 13.29 -13.35 -8.33
CA LYS A 18 12.63 -12.86 -9.55
C LYS A 18 13.30 -11.58 -10.05
N LEU A 19 13.67 -10.67 -9.15
CA LEU A 19 14.38 -9.43 -9.46
C LEU A 19 15.79 -9.71 -10.03
N SER A 20 16.48 -10.74 -9.54
CA SER A 20 17.82 -11.10 -10.02
C SER A 20 17.85 -11.59 -11.47
N LYS A 21 16.70 -11.94 -12.04
CA LYS A 21 16.58 -12.41 -13.43
C LYS A 21 16.17 -11.29 -14.40
N ASN A 22 15.83 -10.10 -13.91
CA ASN A 22 15.33 -9.00 -14.73
C ASN A 22 15.74 -7.65 -14.13
N ASP A 23 16.81 -7.06 -14.69
CA ASP A 23 17.38 -5.82 -14.19
C ASP A 23 16.42 -4.62 -14.30
N ASN A 24 15.58 -4.56 -15.34
CA ASN A 24 14.61 -3.49 -15.46
C ASN A 24 13.53 -3.58 -14.36
N LEU A 25 13.04 -4.78 -14.09
CA LEU A 25 12.09 -5.04 -13.01
C LEU A 25 12.71 -4.67 -11.65
N LYS A 26 13.96 -5.07 -11.42
CA LYS A 26 14.72 -4.73 -10.20
C LYS A 26 14.84 -3.23 -10.02
N ARG A 27 15.26 -2.51 -11.06
CA ARG A 27 15.41 -1.05 -11.04
C ARG A 27 14.09 -0.37 -10.69
N GLU A 28 13.01 -0.66 -11.43
CA GLU A 28 11.69 -0.05 -11.19
C GLU A 28 11.11 -0.39 -9.81
N TYR A 29 11.39 -1.59 -9.31
CA TYR A 29 10.93 -2.02 -7.98
C TYR A 29 11.66 -1.30 -6.85
N CYS A 30 13.00 -1.27 -6.91
CA CYS A 30 13.82 -0.56 -5.93
C CYS A 30 13.52 0.94 -5.93
N GLU A 31 13.34 1.53 -7.12
CA GLU A 31 12.97 2.94 -7.27
C GLU A 31 11.63 3.25 -6.58
N GLN A 32 10.63 2.39 -6.72
CA GLN A 32 9.34 2.55 -6.04
C GLN A 32 9.47 2.50 -4.52
N ILE A 33 10.25 1.56 -3.97
CA ILE A 33 10.48 1.48 -2.52
C ILE A 33 11.23 2.72 -2.02
N ASN A 34 12.28 3.13 -2.73
CA ASN A 34 13.04 4.35 -2.39
C ASN A 34 12.16 5.60 -2.43
N ASN A 35 11.24 5.69 -3.40
CA ASN A 35 10.27 6.79 -3.47
C ASN A 35 9.30 6.80 -2.28
N LEU A 36 8.88 5.63 -1.78
CA LEU A 36 8.06 5.56 -0.56
C LEU A 36 8.81 6.13 0.64
N LEU A 37 10.09 5.78 0.80
CA LEU A 37 10.93 6.25 1.90
C LEU A 37 11.22 7.75 1.77
N LYS A 38 11.65 8.20 0.58
CA LYS A 38 11.99 9.60 0.30
C LYS A 38 10.81 10.56 0.51
N ASN A 39 9.60 10.14 0.11
CA ASN A 39 8.40 10.95 0.27
C ASN A 39 7.75 10.81 1.66
N GLY A 40 8.37 10.05 2.57
CA GLY A 40 7.87 9.82 3.92
C GLY A 40 6.55 9.05 3.95
N TYR A 41 6.26 8.23 2.93
CA TYR A 41 5.11 7.30 2.92
C TYR A 41 5.43 6.00 3.65
N ALA A 42 6.71 5.69 3.82
CA ALA A 42 7.23 4.65 4.69
C ALA A 42 8.40 5.21 5.51
N GLU A 43 8.66 4.60 6.67
CA GLU A 43 9.77 4.95 7.57
C GLU A 43 10.40 3.68 8.15
N PRO A 44 11.66 3.71 8.60
CA PRO A 44 12.23 2.63 9.39
C PRO A 44 11.33 2.29 10.58
N ALA A 45 11.08 1.01 10.81
CA ALA A 45 10.25 0.59 11.92
C ALA A 45 11.05 0.70 13.24
N PRO A 46 10.47 1.23 14.31
CA PRO A 46 11.14 1.30 15.61
C PRO A 46 11.33 -0.11 16.18
N ASN A 47 12.44 -0.27 16.90
CA ASN A 47 12.76 -1.45 17.69
C ASN A 47 13.11 -1.00 19.12
N PRO A 48 12.29 -1.31 20.15
CA PRO A 48 11.10 -2.18 20.12
C PRO A 48 9.92 -1.55 19.37
N SER A 49 8.88 -2.36 19.09
CA SER A 49 7.66 -1.86 18.44
C SER A 49 6.92 -0.86 19.33
N THR A 50 6.18 0.03 18.69
CA THR A 50 5.36 1.05 19.38
C THR A 50 3.95 0.58 19.70
N SER A 51 3.59 -0.62 19.23
CA SER A 51 2.28 -1.24 19.43
C SER A 51 2.44 -2.76 19.53
N GLU A 52 1.50 -3.39 20.23
CA GLU A 52 1.36 -4.86 20.30
C GLU A 52 0.75 -5.42 19.00
N ARG A 53 0.10 -4.58 18.20
CA ARG A 53 -0.52 -4.95 16.91
C ARG A 53 0.54 -4.97 15.80
N LEU A 54 1.38 -6.00 15.82
CA LEU A 54 2.48 -6.18 14.87
C LEU A 54 2.08 -7.08 13.69
N TRP A 55 2.23 -6.58 12.45
CA TRP A 55 2.00 -7.41 11.26
C TRP A 55 2.94 -7.04 10.13
N TYR A 56 3.58 -8.05 9.52
CA TYR A 56 4.43 -7.88 8.34
C TYR A 56 3.66 -8.24 7.07
N LEU A 57 3.62 -7.29 6.15
CA LEU A 57 3.03 -7.42 4.84
C LEU A 57 4.07 -7.93 3.84
N PRO A 58 3.76 -9.04 3.15
CA PRO A 58 4.46 -9.35 1.91
C PRO A 58 4.25 -8.23 0.89
N HIS A 59 5.24 -8.02 0.03
CA HIS A 59 5.13 -7.10 -1.08
C HIS A 59 5.75 -7.71 -2.34
N PHE A 60 5.22 -7.34 -3.49
CA PHE A 60 5.62 -7.94 -4.77
C PHE A 60 5.38 -6.98 -5.94
N ALA A 61 6.05 -7.28 -7.06
CA ALA A 61 5.95 -6.52 -8.30
C ALA A 61 4.89 -7.11 -9.23
N VAL A 62 3.95 -6.29 -9.70
CA VAL A 62 2.99 -6.62 -10.76
C VAL A 62 3.32 -5.81 -12.00
N THR A 63 3.40 -6.47 -13.16
CA THR A 63 3.60 -5.80 -14.45
C THR A 63 2.29 -5.75 -15.20
N HIS A 64 1.88 -4.56 -15.64
CA HIS A 64 0.71 -4.43 -16.50
C HIS A 64 1.00 -5.06 -17.89
N PRO A 65 0.19 -6.01 -18.39
CA PRO A 65 0.53 -6.78 -19.59
C PRO A 65 0.68 -5.89 -20.85
N GLN A 66 -0.20 -4.92 -21.04
CA GLN A 66 -0.14 -4.01 -22.19
C GLN A 66 0.84 -2.83 -22.02
N LYS A 67 0.80 -2.14 -20.88
CA LYS A 67 1.59 -0.92 -20.65
C LYS A 67 3.02 -1.19 -20.17
N LYS A 68 3.38 -2.45 -19.89
CA LYS A 68 4.64 -2.90 -19.29
C LYS A 68 5.09 -2.17 -18.01
N LYS A 69 4.20 -1.39 -17.40
CA LYS A 69 4.47 -0.61 -16.18
C LYS A 69 4.50 -1.53 -14.96
N VAL A 70 5.58 -1.46 -14.18
CA VAL A 70 5.69 -2.18 -12.89
C VAL A 70 4.99 -1.41 -11.78
N ARG A 71 4.30 -2.13 -10.90
CA ARG A 71 3.68 -1.61 -9.68
C ARG A 71 4.11 -2.44 -8.48
N LEU A 72 4.60 -1.77 -7.45
CA LEU A 72 4.79 -2.34 -6.12
C LEU A 72 3.42 -2.50 -5.44
N VAL A 73 3.14 -3.69 -4.93
CA VAL A 73 1.91 -4.04 -4.22
C VAL A 73 2.24 -4.59 -2.85
N PHE A 74 1.51 -4.13 -1.82
CA PHE A 74 1.52 -4.71 -0.49
C PHE A 74 0.31 -5.64 -0.33
N ASP A 75 0.56 -6.87 0.09
CA ASP A 75 -0.43 -7.95 0.10
C ASP A 75 -1.16 -8.03 1.45
N ALA A 76 -2.17 -7.19 1.66
CA ALA A 76 -2.99 -7.23 2.87
C ALA A 76 -3.91 -8.47 2.97
N ALA A 77 -4.07 -9.21 1.86
CA ALA A 77 -4.86 -10.44 1.79
C ALA A 77 -4.01 -11.71 2.02
N ALA A 78 -2.68 -11.58 2.10
CA ALA A 78 -1.80 -12.70 2.38
C ALA A 78 -2.12 -13.32 3.75
N ARG A 79 -2.54 -14.59 3.73
CA ARG A 79 -2.86 -15.35 4.94
C ARG A 79 -1.60 -15.93 5.57
N THR A 80 -1.45 -15.74 6.88
CA THR A 80 -0.50 -16.45 7.73
C THR A 80 -1.31 -17.13 8.83
N ASN A 81 -1.18 -18.46 8.96
CA ASN A 81 -1.90 -19.26 9.95
C ASN A 81 -3.41 -18.97 9.98
N GLY A 82 -4.02 -18.92 8.79
CA GLY A 82 -5.44 -18.68 8.61
C GLY A 82 -5.91 -17.23 8.72
N LYS A 83 -5.05 -16.27 9.13
CA LYS A 83 -5.40 -14.86 9.30
C LYS A 83 -4.71 -13.96 8.28
N CYS A 84 -5.36 -12.90 7.83
CA CYS A 84 -4.73 -11.82 7.07
C CYS A 84 -5.08 -10.44 7.67
N LEU A 85 -4.37 -9.39 7.24
CA LEU A 85 -4.63 -8.04 7.73
C LEU A 85 -6.07 -7.60 7.43
N ASN A 86 -6.60 -7.96 6.25
CA ASN A 86 -7.96 -7.60 5.87
C ASN A 86 -9.03 -8.18 6.81
N ASP A 87 -8.78 -9.34 7.43
CA ASP A 87 -9.73 -9.92 8.41
C ASP A 87 -9.81 -9.06 9.69
N ALA A 88 -8.78 -8.26 9.98
CA ALA A 88 -8.71 -7.37 11.13
C ALA A 88 -9.14 -5.92 10.83
N LEU A 89 -9.41 -5.58 9.56
CA LEU A 89 -9.79 -4.24 9.15
C LEU A 89 -11.30 -4.12 8.97
N LEU A 90 -11.89 -3.09 9.59
CA LEU A 90 -13.26 -2.70 9.30
C LEU A 90 -13.31 -2.06 7.91
N THR A 91 -13.99 -2.72 6.96
CA THR A 91 -14.11 -2.26 5.57
C THR A 91 -14.83 -0.91 5.48
N GLY A 92 -15.74 -0.64 6.42
CA GLY A 92 -16.61 0.55 6.41
C GLY A 92 -17.74 0.45 5.38
N PRO A 93 -18.71 1.38 5.39
CA PRO A 93 -19.79 1.39 4.42
C PRO A 93 -19.27 1.71 3.01
N ASP A 94 -19.95 1.20 1.98
CA ASP A 94 -19.62 1.58 0.60
C ASP A 94 -19.98 3.05 0.34
N LEU A 95 -18.95 3.88 0.22
CA LEU A 95 -19.08 5.31 -0.04
C LEU A 95 -18.95 5.67 -1.53
N ILE A 96 -18.76 4.66 -2.40
CA ILE A 96 -18.62 4.83 -3.85
C ILE A 96 -19.92 5.40 -4.40
N ARG A 97 -19.81 6.49 -5.15
CA ARG A 97 -20.96 7.06 -5.85
C ARG A 97 -21.25 6.21 -7.07
N SER A 98 -22.53 5.93 -7.34
CA SER A 98 -22.97 5.30 -8.58
C SER A 98 -22.34 5.98 -9.79
N LEU A 99 -21.64 5.20 -10.62
CA LEU A 99 -21.01 5.67 -11.85
C LEU A 99 -22.03 6.35 -12.76
N LEU A 100 -23.22 5.76 -12.89
CA LEU A 100 -24.32 6.35 -13.65
C LEU A 100 -24.66 7.75 -13.12
N GLY A 101 -24.83 7.90 -11.80
CA GLY A 101 -25.08 9.20 -11.20
C GLY A 101 -23.95 10.20 -11.39
N VAL A 102 -22.69 9.75 -11.45
CA VAL A 102 -21.54 10.61 -11.79
C VAL A 102 -21.62 11.06 -13.24
N LEU A 103 -21.86 10.15 -14.19
CA LEU A 103 -21.94 10.44 -15.63
C LEU A 103 -23.11 11.37 -15.97
N VAL A 104 -24.28 11.16 -15.38
CA VAL A 104 -25.46 12.03 -15.59
C VAL A 104 -25.14 13.47 -15.16
N ARG A 105 -24.58 13.67 -13.96
CA ARG A 105 -24.16 15.02 -13.52
C ARG A 105 -23.07 15.62 -14.37
N PHE A 106 -22.13 14.80 -14.85
CA PHE A 106 -21.04 15.26 -15.73
C PHE A 106 -21.57 15.79 -17.07
N ARG A 107 -22.73 15.28 -17.53
CA ARG A 107 -23.41 15.71 -18.78
C ARG A 107 -24.37 16.88 -18.62
N GLN A 108 -24.69 17.32 -17.39
CA GLN A 108 -25.61 18.44 -17.17
C GLN A 108 -24.99 19.81 -17.48
N GLY A 109 -23.66 19.93 -17.37
CA GLY A 109 -22.95 21.17 -17.68
C GLY A 109 -22.42 21.18 -19.11
N ARG A 110 -22.27 22.39 -19.69
CA ARG A 110 -21.65 22.59 -21.02
C ARG A 110 -20.15 22.26 -21.03
N VAL A 111 -19.49 22.39 -19.87
CA VAL A 111 -18.06 22.14 -19.69
C VAL A 111 -17.88 21.26 -18.46
N ALA A 112 -17.00 20.26 -18.57
CA ALA A 112 -16.72 19.34 -17.48
C ALA A 112 -15.21 19.21 -17.27
N VAL A 113 -14.78 19.24 -16.02
CA VAL A 113 -13.36 19.14 -15.62
C VAL A 113 -13.13 17.78 -14.96
N SER A 114 -12.09 17.09 -15.41
CA SER A 114 -11.64 15.83 -14.82
C SER A 114 -10.18 15.97 -14.41
N ALA A 115 -9.84 15.45 -13.24
CA ALA A 115 -8.48 15.41 -12.72
C ALA A 115 -8.25 14.09 -11.97
N ASP A 116 -7.06 13.52 -12.12
CA ASP A 116 -6.63 12.33 -11.41
C ASP A 116 -5.74 12.71 -10.22
N ILE A 117 -6.04 12.17 -9.03
CA ILE A 117 -5.22 12.39 -7.84
C ILE A 117 -4.14 11.33 -7.83
N LYS A 118 -2.94 11.71 -8.31
CA LYS A 118 -1.77 10.84 -8.26
C LYS A 118 -1.54 10.35 -6.83
N GLU A 119 -1.44 9.03 -6.68
CA GLU A 119 -1.11 8.37 -5.40
C GLU A 119 -2.09 8.71 -4.26
N MET A 120 -3.39 8.85 -4.57
CA MET A 120 -4.44 9.25 -3.62
C MET A 120 -4.36 8.56 -2.25
N PHE A 121 -4.17 7.23 -2.22
CA PHE A 121 -4.08 6.49 -0.94
C PHE A 121 -2.86 6.92 -0.12
N LEU A 122 -1.70 7.11 -0.75
CA LEU A 122 -0.48 7.51 -0.04
C LEU A 122 -0.55 8.93 0.54
N ARG A 123 -1.49 9.76 0.06
CA ARG A 123 -1.77 11.09 0.65
C ARG A 123 -2.49 11.02 1.99
N VAL A 124 -3.06 9.87 2.35
CA VAL A 124 -3.74 9.65 3.64
C VAL A 124 -2.75 9.07 4.63
N LYS A 125 -2.53 9.78 5.75
CA LYS A 125 -1.65 9.32 6.84
C LYS A 125 -2.37 8.36 7.79
N ILE A 126 -1.65 7.35 8.23
CA ILE A 126 -2.07 6.38 9.23
C ILE A 126 -1.68 6.89 10.62
N ARG A 127 -2.55 6.66 11.59
CA ARG A 127 -2.31 6.96 13.00
C ARG A 127 -1.08 6.21 13.49
N LYS A 128 -0.28 6.83 14.37
CA LYS A 128 0.99 6.24 14.83
C LYS A 128 0.79 4.85 15.47
N GLU A 129 -0.31 4.67 16.21
CA GLU A 129 -0.69 3.42 16.89
C GLU A 129 -0.94 2.23 15.94
N ASP A 130 -1.32 2.49 14.69
CA ASP A 130 -1.70 1.47 13.71
C ASP A 130 -0.57 1.13 12.70
N ARG A 131 0.50 1.94 12.66
CA ARG A 131 1.57 1.78 11.65
C ARG A 131 2.30 0.44 11.76
N ASP A 132 2.41 -0.10 12.97
CA ASP A 132 3.08 -1.37 13.24
C ASP A 132 2.31 -2.59 12.68
N SER A 133 1.03 -2.42 12.33
CA SER A 133 0.25 -3.43 11.59
C SER A 133 0.51 -3.40 10.07
N LEU A 134 1.38 -2.50 9.61
CA LEU A 134 1.72 -2.29 8.21
C LEU A 134 3.24 -2.30 8.03
N ARG A 135 3.94 -3.19 8.76
CA ARG A 135 5.37 -3.40 8.60
C ARG A 135 5.67 -4.17 7.32
N PHE A 136 6.88 -4.03 6.80
CA PHE A 136 7.40 -4.83 5.69
C PHE A 136 8.91 -4.95 5.79
N LEU A 137 9.47 -5.96 5.12
CA LEU A 137 10.90 -6.26 5.13
C LEU A 137 11.53 -5.80 3.82
N TRP A 138 12.65 -5.08 3.87
CA TRP A 138 13.35 -4.67 2.66
C TRP A 138 14.87 -4.59 2.84
N ARG A 139 15.61 -4.87 1.76
CA ARG A 139 17.06 -4.68 1.66
C ARG A 139 17.46 -4.43 0.22
N ASN A 140 18.50 -3.64 0.03
CA ASN A 140 19.07 -3.39 -1.30
C ASN A 140 19.97 -4.55 -1.77
N ASN A 141 20.59 -5.25 -0.81
CA ASN A 141 21.53 -6.33 -1.07
C ASN A 141 21.06 -7.63 -0.41
N MET A 142 21.01 -8.72 -1.17
CA MET A 142 20.59 -10.04 -0.66
C MET A 142 21.55 -10.62 0.40
N ASN A 143 22.78 -10.13 0.47
CA ASN A 143 23.77 -10.58 1.45
C ASN A 143 23.60 -9.90 2.82
N GLU A 144 22.79 -8.84 2.91
CA GLU A 144 22.53 -8.13 4.14
C GLU A 144 21.26 -8.65 4.82
N ASN A 145 21.14 -8.46 6.13
CA ASN A 145 19.87 -8.75 6.80
C ASN A 145 18.79 -7.74 6.34
N PRO A 146 17.56 -8.19 6.05
CA PRO A 146 16.46 -7.27 5.75
C PRO A 146 16.22 -6.31 6.90
N GLN A 147 16.09 -5.04 6.57
CA GLN A 147 15.64 -4.02 7.51
C GLN A 147 14.12 -4.03 7.57
N GLU A 148 13.59 -3.65 8.73
CA GLU A 148 12.16 -3.48 8.94
C GLU A 148 11.75 -2.04 8.67
N TYR A 149 10.71 -1.89 7.86
CA TYR A 149 10.07 -0.62 7.59
C TYR A 149 8.59 -0.72 7.96
N ARG A 150 7.94 0.42 8.11
CA ARG A 150 6.49 0.51 8.27
C ARG A 150 5.90 1.61 7.43
N MET A 151 4.69 1.39 6.95
CA MET A 151 3.96 2.41 6.21
C MET A 151 3.47 3.51 7.17
N THR A 152 3.64 4.78 6.77
CA THR A 152 3.03 5.92 7.45
C THR A 152 1.78 6.41 6.73
N SER A 153 1.57 5.94 5.51
CA SER A 153 0.44 6.27 4.64
C SER A 153 -0.33 5.03 4.19
N LEU A 154 -1.62 5.22 3.93
CA LEU A 154 -2.56 4.17 3.56
C LEU A 154 -2.10 3.42 2.29
N ILE A 155 -2.08 2.09 2.35
CA ILE A 155 -1.69 1.23 1.23
C ILE A 155 -2.87 0.93 0.31
N PHE A 156 -2.58 0.65 -0.95
CA PHE A 156 -3.53 0.02 -1.85
C PHE A 156 -3.64 -1.48 -1.52
N GLY A 157 -4.85 -2.04 -1.58
CA GLY A 157 -5.11 -3.48 -1.34
C GLY A 157 -5.60 -3.83 0.07
N ALA A 158 -5.59 -2.87 1.01
CA ALA A 158 -6.25 -3.03 2.30
C ALA A 158 -7.77 -2.76 2.19
N ALA A 159 -8.58 -3.57 2.86
CA ALA A 159 -10.05 -3.57 2.72
C ALA A 159 -10.68 -2.22 3.08
N SER A 160 -10.17 -1.54 4.11
CA SER A 160 -10.66 -0.23 4.56
C SER A 160 -10.18 0.95 3.70
N SER A 161 -9.20 0.73 2.80
CA SER A 161 -8.57 1.82 2.06
C SER A 161 -9.52 2.61 1.16
N PRO A 162 -10.42 1.98 0.37
CA PRO A 162 -11.35 2.70 -0.49
C PRO A 162 -12.30 3.61 0.31
N CYS A 163 -12.92 3.09 1.37
CA CYS A 163 -13.84 3.87 2.22
C CYS A 163 -13.12 5.07 2.85
N THR A 164 -11.94 4.83 3.44
CA THR A 164 -11.14 5.87 4.11
C THR A 164 -10.74 7.00 3.16
N ALA A 165 -10.26 6.65 1.96
CA ALA A 165 -9.85 7.62 0.95
C ALA A 165 -11.03 8.45 0.43
N ILE A 166 -12.19 7.82 0.21
CA ILE A 166 -13.41 8.50 -0.24
C ILE A 166 -13.94 9.43 0.85
N TYR A 167 -13.95 9.00 2.12
CA TYR A 167 -14.37 9.81 3.24
C TYR A 167 -13.53 11.09 3.34
N ILE A 168 -12.20 10.97 3.35
CA ILE A 168 -11.29 12.13 3.42
C ILE A 168 -11.49 13.08 2.24
N LYS A 169 -11.65 12.55 1.03
CA LYS A 169 -11.96 13.37 -0.16
C LYS A 169 -13.27 14.14 0.00
N LYS A 170 -14.31 13.53 0.60
CA LYS A 170 -15.59 14.22 0.88
C LYS A 170 -15.42 15.28 1.97
N SER A 171 -14.69 15.00 3.05
CA SER A 171 -14.47 15.94 4.15
C SER A 171 -13.65 17.17 3.73
N GLN A 172 -12.67 17.00 2.84
CA GLN A 172 -11.90 18.14 2.29
C GLN A 172 -12.72 19.02 1.34
N ARG A 173 -13.77 18.48 0.72
CA ARG A 173 -14.68 19.23 -0.15
C ARG A 173 -15.58 20.21 0.60
N LEU A 174 -15.70 20.09 1.93
CA LEU A 174 -16.47 21.00 2.79
C LEU A 174 -15.65 22.19 3.32
N ARG A 175 -14.40 22.34 2.89
CA ARG A 175 -13.50 23.45 3.28
C ARG A 175 -13.17 24.41 2.12
N ILE A 176 -13.99 24.42 1.06
CA ILE A 176 -13.88 25.34 -0.08
C ILE A 176 -15.23 26.00 -0.27
#